data_AF-A0A934FI05-F1
#
_entry.id   AF-A0A934FI05-F1
#
_cell.length_a   1.000
_cell.length_b   1.000
_cell.length_c   1.000
_cell.angle_alpha   90.00
_cell.angle_beta   90.00
_cell.angle_gamma   90.00
#
_symmetry.space_group_name_H-M   'P 1'
#
loop_
_entity.id
_entity.type
_entity.pdbx_description
1 polymer ?
#
loop_
_entity_poly.entity_id
_entity_poly.type
_entity_poly.pdbx_seq_one_letter_code
_entity_poly.pdbx_strand_id
1 'polypeptide(L)'
;TIQHSGGVRKTVEAAASAVAKLLPAANALKRTPQPVSKLLLAENCGGSDGNSGITANPALGVASDELVRYGGTSVLAETPEIYGAEHLLTRRAVSRAVGQKIVDLIHWWEAYARANGGSIDNNPSYGNKEGGLTTIYEKSLGAVAKGGQSPLAAVYAYAEEITTPGFGFMDTPGYDPVSMTGLVSGGCNIGVFTTGRGSVYGCKPSPCIKVATNTAIYNHMIEDMDINAGTILDGTETVEQVGQRIFEEIIAVASGKKTKSELAGLGDDEFAPWLLGAQF
;
A
#
# COMPACT_ATOMS: atom_id res chain seq x y z
N THR A 1 19.04 3.44 28.48
CA THR A 1 17.76 2.77 28.80
C THR A 1 17.01 3.62 29.82
N ILE A 2 15.71 3.41 29.98
CA ILE A 2 14.92 4.16 30.99
C ILE A 2 15.48 4.00 32.41
N GLN A 3 16.04 2.83 32.71
CA GLN A 3 16.72 2.53 33.98
C GLN A 3 17.97 3.40 34.16
N HIS A 4 18.83 3.51 33.15
CA HIS A 4 20.04 4.35 33.22
C HIS A 4 19.73 5.85 33.31
N SER A 5 18.66 6.29 32.64
CA SER A 5 18.25 7.70 32.67
C SER A 5 17.56 8.10 33.98
N GLY A 6 17.28 7.15 34.88
CA GLY A 6 16.65 7.42 36.17
C GLY A 6 15.13 7.57 36.12
N GLY A 7 14.48 6.81 35.25
CA GLY A 7 13.01 6.71 35.17
C GLY A 7 12.39 7.51 34.02
N VAL A 8 11.06 7.44 33.93
CA VAL A 8 10.26 7.95 32.81
C VAL A 8 10.53 9.42 32.53
N ARG A 9 10.36 10.30 33.53
CA ARG A 9 10.43 11.76 33.32
C ARG A 9 11.77 12.21 32.75
N LYS A 10 12.88 11.79 33.36
CA LYS A 10 14.23 12.13 32.90
C LYS A 10 14.51 11.59 31.50
N THR A 11 13.98 10.41 31.18
CA THR A 11 14.10 9.83 29.83
C THR A 11 13.35 10.66 28.80
N VAL A 12 12.11 11.06 29.10
CA VAL A 12 11.31 11.91 28.22
C VAL A 12 11.96 13.29 28.02
N GLU A 13 12.46 13.91 29.09
CA GLU A 13 13.18 15.20 29.00
C GLU A 13 14.44 15.09 28.12
N ALA A 14 15.23 14.02 28.30
CA ALA A 14 16.40 13.76 27.48
C ALA A 14 16.03 13.52 26.00
N ALA A 15 14.98 12.75 25.73
CA ALA A 15 14.48 12.50 24.37
C ALA A 15 13.97 13.79 23.72
N ALA A 16 13.17 14.58 24.43
CA ALA A 16 12.68 15.88 23.94
C ALA A 16 13.84 16.85 23.64
N SER A 17 14.86 16.90 24.50
CA SER A 17 16.07 17.72 24.27
C SER A 17 16.86 17.24 23.05
N ALA A 18 16.96 15.93 22.83
CA ALA A 18 17.60 15.38 21.64
C ALA A 18 16.84 15.74 20.36
N VAL A 19 15.51 15.58 20.35
CA VAL A 19 14.65 15.95 19.22
C VAL A 19 14.74 17.45 18.94
N ALA A 20 14.72 18.30 19.98
CA ALA A 20 14.82 19.75 19.83
C ALA A 20 16.11 20.19 19.13
N LYS A 21 17.21 19.43 19.25
CA LYS A 21 18.46 19.70 18.52
C LYS A 21 18.39 19.36 17.04
N LEU A 22 17.47 18.47 16.63
CA LEU A 22 17.26 18.08 15.23
C LEU A 22 16.30 19.04 14.49
N LEU A 23 15.37 19.68 15.22
CA LEU A 23 14.34 20.54 14.64
C LEU A 23 14.88 21.68 13.76
N PRO A 24 15.97 22.40 14.10
CA PRO A 24 16.49 23.46 13.23
C PRO A 24 16.92 22.95 11.85
N ALA A 25 17.59 21.80 11.80
CA ALA A 25 18.03 21.19 10.55
C ALA A 25 16.83 20.71 9.72
N ALA A 26 15.85 20.06 10.36
CA ALA A 26 14.61 19.64 9.69
C ALA A 26 13.80 20.83 9.14
N ASN A 27 13.65 21.90 9.92
CA ASN A 27 12.91 23.11 9.51
C ASN A 27 13.61 23.91 8.40
N ALA A 28 14.92 23.74 8.22
CA ALA A 28 15.67 24.37 7.15
C ALA A 28 15.49 23.68 5.78
N LEU A 29 15.00 22.42 5.77
CA LEU A 29 14.77 21.69 4.53
C LEU A 29 13.63 22.34 3.73
N LYS A 30 13.87 22.51 2.43
CA LYS A 30 12.88 22.99 1.48
C LYS A 30 12.73 21.99 0.35
N ARG A 31 11.49 21.85 -0.13
CA ARG A 31 11.21 21.05 -1.34
C ARG A 31 11.97 21.65 -2.52
N THR A 32 12.47 20.78 -3.38
CA THR A 32 13.14 21.13 -4.63
C THR A 32 12.53 20.29 -5.75
N PRO A 33 12.59 20.75 -7.02
CA PRO A 33 12.25 19.89 -8.14
C PRO A 33 13.09 18.61 -8.11
N GLN A 34 12.43 17.46 -8.21
CA GLN A 34 13.05 16.14 -8.27
C GLN A 34 12.42 15.35 -9.43
N PRO A 35 13.17 14.44 -10.06
CA PRO A 35 12.62 13.61 -11.11
C PRO A 35 11.59 12.61 -10.54
N VAL A 36 10.54 12.32 -11.32
CA VAL A 36 9.50 11.34 -10.99
C VAL A 36 10.09 9.96 -10.69
N SER A 37 11.24 9.63 -11.29
CA SER A 37 11.96 8.38 -11.08
C SER A 37 12.41 8.13 -9.62
N LYS A 38 12.35 9.14 -8.74
CA LYS A 38 12.62 9.00 -7.29
C LYS A 38 11.40 8.61 -6.45
N LEU A 39 10.23 8.51 -7.06
CA LEU A 39 9.03 8.05 -6.35
C LEU A 39 9.03 6.54 -6.23
N LEU A 40 8.76 6.08 -5.01
CA LEU A 40 8.54 4.69 -4.66
C LEU A 40 7.10 4.60 -4.14
N LEU A 41 6.20 4.09 -4.99
CA LEU A 41 4.77 3.96 -4.71
C LEU A 41 4.49 2.65 -3.97
N ALA A 42 3.82 2.76 -2.83
CA ALA A 42 3.18 1.64 -2.14
C ALA A 42 1.74 1.48 -2.64
N GLU A 43 1.40 0.31 -3.16
CA GLU A 43 0.04 -0.05 -3.55
C GLU A 43 -0.56 -1.03 -2.54
N ASN A 44 -1.73 -0.71 -1.99
CA ASN A 44 -2.37 -1.53 -0.99
C ASN A 44 -3.91 -1.45 -1.11
N CYS A 45 -4.59 -2.45 -0.57
CA CYS A 45 -6.03 -2.44 -0.41
C CYS A 45 -6.40 -2.40 1.07
N GLY A 46 -7.63 -1.97 1.39
CA GLY A 46 -8.19 -2.20 2.71
C GLY A 46 -9.52 -2.90 2.63
N GLY A 47 -10.60 -2.13 2.77
CA GLY A 47 -11.95 -2.65 2.63
C GLY A 47 -12.33 -2.93 1.18
N SER A 48 -11.83 -4.00 0.58
CA SER A 48 -12.23 -4.42 -0.78
C SER A 48 -13.72 -4.75 -0.86
N ASP A 49 -14.31 -4.44 -2.00
CA ASP A 49 -15.68 -4.76 -2.42
C ASP A 49 -15.68 -5.38 -3.82
N GLY A 50 -16.85 -5.79 -4.33
CA GLY A 50 -16.99 -6.35 -5.68
C GLY A 50 -16.60 -5.38 -6.80
N ASN A 51 -16.57 -4.07 -6.55
CA ASN A 51 -16.20 -3.05 -7.53
C ASN A 51 -14.68 -2.85 -7.63
N SER A 52 -13.94 -3.25 -6.60
CA SER A 52 -12.50 -2.96 -6.47
C SER A 52 -11.71 -3.42 -7.70
N GLY A 53 -11.99 -4.64 -8.18
CA GLY A 53 -11.31 -5.24 -9.34
C GLY A 53 -11.70 -4.68 -10.70
N ILE A 54 -12.72 -3.83 -10.78
CA ILE A 54 -13.22 -3.25 -12.04
C ILE A 54 -13.16 -1.71 -12.06
N THR A 55 -12.84 -1.06 -10.93
CA THR A 55 -12.68 0.40 -10.84
C THR A 55 -11.30 0.83 -10.34
N ALA A 56 -11.13 0.96 -9.02
CA ALA A 56 -9.97 1.59 -8.39
C ALA A 56 -8.68 0.80 -8.66
N ASN A 57 -8.74 -0.54 -8.62
CA ASN A 57 -7.54 -1.36 -8.79
C ASN A 57 -6.97 -1.28 -10.22
N PRO A 58 -7.76 -1.50 -11.30
CA PRO A 58 -7.22 -1.34 -12.65
C PRO A 58 -6.82 0.11 -12.96
N ALA A 59 -7.51 1.12 -12.39
CA ALA A 59 -7.09 2.52 -12.55
C ALA A 59 -5.74 2.81 -11.84
N LEU A 60 -5.53 2.26 -10.64
CA LEU A 60 -4.23 2.29 -9.97
C LEU A 60 -3.16 1.56 -10.80
N GLY A 61 -3.53 0.46 -11.47
CA GLY A 61 -2.65 -0.23 -12.42
C GLY A 61 -2.16 0.66 -13.55
N VAL A 62 -3.02 1.51 -14.11
CA VAL A 62 -2.60 2.50 -15.11
C VAL A 62 -1.62 3.51 -14.50
N ALA A 63 -1.88 4.01 -13.29
CA ALA A 63 -0.97 4.94 -12.62
C ALA A 63 0.40 4.29 -12.28
N SER A 64 0.38 3.01 -11.89
CA SER A 64 1.55 2.17 -11.64
C SER A 64 2.42 2.07 -12.90
N ASP A 65 1.82 1.72 -14.04
CA ASP A 65 2.52 1.63 -15.32
C ASP A 65 3.08 2.99 -15.78
N GLU A 66 2.32 4.08 -15.60
CA GLU A 66 2.79 5.43 -15.90
C GLU A 66 4.00 5.81 -15.04
N LEU A 67 3.97 5.52 -13.74
CA LEU A 67 5.11 5.74 -12.85
C LEU A 67 6.35 4.95 -13.30
N VAL A 68 6.18 3.67 -13.64
CA VAL A 68 7.25 2.82 -14.17
C VAL A 68 7.80 3.37 -15.49
N ARG A 69 6.93 3.89 -16.37
CA ARG A 69 7.31 4.53 -17.64
C ARG A 69 8.22 5.74 -17.44
N TYR A 70 8.06 6.49 -16.35
CA TYR A 70 8.95 7.59 -15.96
C TYR A 70 10.17 7.14 -15.14
N GLY A 71 10.41 5.84 -15.01
CA GLY A 71 11.55 5.25 -14.30
C GLY A 71 11.39 5.23 -12.78
N GLY A 72 10.17 5.44 -12.27
CA GLY A 72 9.84 5.27 -10.85
C GLY A 72 9.71 3.80 -10.46
N THR A 73 9.36 3.57 -9.20
CA THR A 73 9.13 2.21 -8.67
C THR A 73 7.71 2.12 -8.13
N SER A 74 6.99 1.08 -8.52
CA SER A 74 5.67 0.78 -7.97
C SER A 74 5.69 -0.59 -7.32
N VAL A 75 5.22 -0.69 -6.08
CA VAL A 75 5.33 -1.90 -5.27
C VAL A 75 3.96 -2.32 -4.77
N LEU A 76 3.49 -3.44 -5.32
CA LEU A 76 2.31 -4.17 -4.82
C LEU A 76 2.70 -5.03 -3.61
N ALA A 77 1.76 -5.23 -2.69
CA ALA A 77 1.98 -6.07 -1.52
C ALA A 77 0.81 -7.03 -1.27
N GLU A 78 0.67 -7.48 -0.03
CA GLU A 78 -0.42 -8.31 0.46
C GLU A 78 -0.40 -9.73 -0.14
N THR A 79 0.59 -10.55 0.21
CA THR A 79 0.73 -11.91 -0.34
C THR A 79 -0.52 -12.78 -0.20
N PRO A 80 -1.26 -12.76 0.94
CA PRO A 80 -2.53 -13.49 1.03
C PRO A 80 -3.62 -13.01 0.08
N GLU A 81 -3.50 -11.80 -0.47
CA GLU A 81 -4.47 -11.20 -1.40
C GLU A 81 -4.22 -11.57 -2.85
N ILE A 82 -3.12 -12.23 -3.19
CA ILE A 82 -2.83 -12.67 -4.56
C ILE A 82 -2.98 -14.19 -4.73
N TYR A 83 -3.39 -14.89 -3.67
CA TYR A 83 -3.51 -16.35 -3.67
C TYR A 83 -4.50 -16.84 -4.74
N GLY A 84 -4.04 -17.71 -5.62
CA GLY A 84 -4.77 -18.19 -6.79
C GLY A 84 -4.63 -17.31 -8.05
N ALA A 85 -4.05 -16.11 -7.93
CA ALA A 85 -3.76 -15.20 -9.04
C ALA A 85 -2.25 -14.96 -9.24
N GLU A 86 -1.38 -15.59 -8.45
CA GLU A 86 0.08 -15.43 -8.52
C GLU A 86 0.67 -15.82 -9.89
N HIS A 87 -0.02 -16.69 -10.62
CA HIS A 87 0.35 -17.08 -11.98
C HIS A 87 0.35 -15.88 -12.95
N LEU A 88 -0.46 -14.84 -12.70
CA LEU A 88 -0.46 -13.61 -13.50
C LEU A 88 0.81 -12.77 -13.28
N LEU A 89 1.33 -12.76 -12.05
CA LEU A 89 2.58 -12.09 -11.69
C LEU A 89 3.79 -12.87 -12.19
N THR A 90 3.82 -14.19 -11.99
CA THR A 90 4.93 -15.04 -12.43
C THR A 90 5.08 -15.07 -13.94
N ARG A 91 3.98 -15.05 -14.72
CA ARG A 91 4.01 -15.02 -16.19
C ARG A 91 4.70 -13.78 -16.76
N ARG A 92 4.71 -12.67 -16.01
CA ARG A 92 5.33 -11.40 -16.43
C ARG A 92 6.61 -11.07 -15.65
N ALA A 93 7.16 -12.02 -14.90
CA ALA A 93 8.42 -11.84 -14.20
C ALA A 93 9.57 -11.71 -15.20
N VAL A 94 10.50 -10.78 -14.93
CA VAL A 94 11.68 -10.55 -15.80
C VAL A 94 12.64 -11.73 -15.85
N SER A 95 12.53 -12.67 -14.91
CA SER A 95 13.26 -13.92 -14.91
C SER A 95 12.53 -15.01 -14.12
N ARG A 96 12.90 -16.27 -14.37
CA ARG A 96 12.42 -17.41 -13.58
C ARG A 96 12.73 -17.25 -12.09
N ALA A 97 13.89 -16.67 -11.75
CA ALA A 97 14.29 -16.47 -10.36
C ALA A 97 13.35 -15.49 -9.62
N VAL A 98 12.95 -14.41 -10.29
CA VAL A 98 11.98 -13.44 -9.74
C VAL A 98 10.60 -14.08 -9.60
N GLY A 99 10.13 -14.81 -10.61
CA GLY A 99 8.85 -15.53 -10.54
C GLY A 99 8.83 -16.61 -9.44
N GLN A 100 9.93 -17.33 -9.25
CA GLN A 100 10.04 -18.37 -8.22
C GLN A 100 9.89 -17.81 -6.80
N LYS A 101 10.40 -16.59 -6.54
CA LYS A 101 10.21 -15.94 -5.23
C LYS A 101 8.73 -15.79 -4.86
N ILE A 102 7.86 -15.43 -5.80
CA ILE A 102 6.41 -15.36 -5.55
C ILE A 102 5.86 -16.73 -5.14
N VAL A 103 6.22 -17.79 -5.87
CA VAL A 103 5.76 -19.16 -5.58
C VAL A 103 6.22 -19.61 -4.19
N ASP A 104 7.47 -19.31 -3.84
CA ASP A 104 8.05 -19.65 -2.54
C ASP A 104 7.32 -18.93 -1.39
N LEU A 105 6.95 -17.66 -1.60
CA LEU A 105 6.14 -16.90 -0.64
C LEU A 105 4.76 -17.53 -0.43
N ILE A 106 4.07 -17.93 -1.51
CA ILE A 106 2.77 -18.60 -1.40
C ILE A 106 2.88 -19.88 -0.56
N HIS A 107 3.87 -20.74 -0.85
CA HIS A 107 4.08 -21.95 -0.06
C HIS A 107 4.43 -21.67 1.41
N TRP A 108 5.20 -20.61 1.66
CA TRP A 108 5.50 -20.17 3.02
C TRP A 108 4.23 -19.73 3.76
N TRP A 109 3.37 -18.93 3.13
CA TRP A 109 2.10 -18.47 3.71
C TRP A 109 1.12 -19.60 3.96
N GLU A 110 1.04 -20.58 3.05
CA GLU A 110 0.25 -21.78 3.29
C GLU A 110 0.73 -22.55 4.52
N ALA A 111 2.05 -22.72 4.68
CA ALA A 111 2.63 -23.40 5.83
C ALA A 111 2.38 -22.61 7.12
N TYR A 112 2.55 -21.28 7.08
CA TYR A 112 2.28 -20.39 8.18
C TYR A 112 0.82 -20.42 8.62
N ALA A 113 -0.13 -20.37 7.68
CA ALA A 113 -1.55 -20.47 7.98
C ALA A 113 -1.90 -21.82 8.62
N ARG A 114 -1.41 -22.93 8.04
CA ARG A 114 -1.63 -24.29 8.58
C ARG A 114 -1.10 -24.45 10.00
N ALA A 115 0.10 -23.92 10.28
CA ALA A 115 0.70 -23.99 11.61
C ALA A 115 -0.13 -23.25 12.68
N ASN A 116 -0.94 -22.27 12.27
CA ASN A 116 -1.83 -21.49 13.12
C ASN A 116 -3.29 -21.96 13.06
N GLY A 117 -3.57 -23.15 12.50
CA GLY A 117 -4.91 -23.70 12.40
C GLY A 117 -5.83 -23.01 11.39
N GLY A 118 -5.26 -22.23 10.48
CA GLY A 118 -5.97 -21.52 9.41
C GLY A 118 -5.64 -22.03 8.01
N SER A 119 -6.29 -21.41 7.03
CA SER A 119 -6.00 -21.55 5.61
C SER A 119 -5.89 -20.16 4.99
N ILE A 120 -5.01 -19.99 4.01
CA ILE A 120 -4.91 -18.75 3.23
C ILE A 120 -6.20 -18.48 2.43
N ASP A 121 -6.94 -19.54 2.08
CA ASP A 121 -8.25 -19.51 1.43
C ASP A 121 -9.37 -18.94 2.34
N ASN A 122 -9.10 -18.68 3.62
CA ASN A 122 -10.06 -18.04 4.51
C ASN A 122 -10.25 -16.54 4.22
N ASN A 123 -9.44 -15.95 3.33
CA ASN A 123 -9.69 -14.65 2.71
C ASN A 123 -10.63 -14.87 1.50
N PRO A 124 -11.69 -14.09 1.22
CA PRO A 124 -12.06 -12.77 1.74
C PRO A 124 -12.46 -12.74 3.22
N SER A 125 -12.13 -11.63 3.91
CA SER A 125 -12.62 -11.34 5.27
C SER A 125 -14.15 -11.22 5.32
N TYR A 126 -14.74 -11.28 6.52
CA TYR A 126 -16.19 -11.08 6.71
C TYR A 126 -16.67 -9.79 6.05
N GLY A 127 -15.90 -8.72 6.21
CA GLY A 127 -16.22 -7.43 5.63
C GLY A 127 -16.19 -7.42 4.10
N ASN A 128 -15.24 -8.12 3.49
CA ASN A 128 -15.15 -8.23 2.03
C ASN A 128 -16.32 -9.04 1.45
N LYS A 129 -16.78 -10.07 2.17
CA LYS A 129 -17.96 -10.87 1.80
C LYS A 129 -19.24 -10.04 1.82
N GLU A 130 -19.42 -9.19 2.82
CA GLU A 130 -20.52 -8.20 2.84
C GLU A 130 -20.41 -7.19 1.67
N GLY A 131 -19.17 -6.89 1.23
CA GLY A 131 -18.88 -6.05 0.07
C GLY A 131 -19.07 -6.73 -1.29
N GLY A 132 -19.50 -8.00 -1.33
CA GLY A 132 -19.84 -8.73 -2.57
C GLY A 132 -18.76 -9.63 -3.15
N LEU A 133 -17.63 -9.85 -2.45
CA LEU A 133 -16.60 -10.81 -2.88
C LEU A 133 -16.94 -12.22 -2.39
N THR A 134 -17.03 -13.20 -3.29
CA THR A 134 -17.51 -14.55 -2.93
C THR A 134 -16.38 -15.55 -2.71
N THR A 135 -15.27 -15.42 -3.43
CA THR A 135 -14.11 -16.33 -3.33
C THR A 135 -12.80 -15.58 -3.21
N ILE A 136 -11.75 -16.26 -2.71
CA ILE A 136 -10.38 -15.71 -2.74
C ILE A 136 -9.96 -15.38 -4.16
N TYR A 137 -10.28 -16.23 -5.13
CA TYR A 137 -9.85 -16.09 -6.51
C TYR A 137 -10.37 -14.80 -7.16
N GLU A 138 -11.64 -14.45 -6.91
CA GLU A 138 -12.22 -13.18 -7.38
C GLU A 138 -11.48 -11.97 -6.80
N LYS A 139 -11.21 -12.00 -5.48
CA LYS A 139 -10.47 -10.94 -4.80
C LYS A 139 -9.05 -10.82 -5.36
N SER A 140 -8.38 -11.94 -5.55
CA SER A 140 -7.00 -12.00 -6.02
C SER A 140 -6.83 -11.48 -7.43
N LEU A 141 -7.77 -11.79 -8.33
CA LEU A 141 -7.78 -11.22 -9.68
C LEU A 141 -7.89 -9.69 -9.65
N GLY A 142 -8.76 -9.16 -8.79
CA GLY A 142 -8.89 -7.73 -8.57
C GLY A 142 -7.65 -7.12 -7.90
N ALA A 143 -7.02 -7.81 -6.95
CA ALA A 143 -5.86 -7.31 -6.21
C ALA A 143 -4.63 -7.18 -7.11
N VAL A 144 -4.38 -8.14 -8.00
CA VAL A 144 -3.24 -8.12 -8.95
C VAL A 144 -3.37 -6.98 -9.96
N ALA A 145 -4.59 -6.54 -10.28
CA ALA A 145 -4.82 -5.44 -11.23
C ALA A 145 -4.19 -4.11 -10.78
N LYS A 146 -3.96 -3.91 -9.48
CA LYS A 146 -3.28 -2.72 -8.92
C LYS A 146 -1.87 -2.53 -9.50
N GLY A 147 -1.17 -3.64 -9.74
CA GLY A 147 0.21 -3.63 -10.24
C GLY A 147 0.36 -3.42 -11.74
N GLY A 148 -0.68 -2.92 -12.44
CA GLY A 148 -0.61 -2.59 -13.86
C GLY A 148 -0.31 -3.78 -14.77
N GLN A 149 0.42 -3.54 -15.85
CA GLN A 149 0.87 -4.52 -16.84
C GLN A 149 2.41 -4.60 -16.96
N SER A 150 3.14 -3.73 -16.27
CA SER A 150 4.60 -3.69 -16.27
C SER A 150 5.22 -5.04 -15.84
N PRO A 151 6.40 -5.41 -16.39
CA PRO A 151 7.09 -6.63 -15.98
C PRO A 151 7.44 -6.61 -14.48
N LEU A 152 7.22 -7.73 -13.80
CA LEU A 152 7.62 -7.89 -12.40
C LEU A 152 9.15 -7.97 -12.33
N ALA A 153 9.77 -6.87 -11.89
CA ALA A 153 11.21 -6.68 -11.85
C ALA A 153 11.85 -7.28 -10.60
N ALA A 154 11.18 -7.20 -9.45
CA ALA A 154 11.72 -7.66 -8.18
C ALA A 154 10.64 -8.15 -7.20
N VAL A 155 11.05 -9.03 -6.29
CA VAL A 155 10.25 -9.51 -5.16
C VAL A 155 11.08 -9.37 -3.90
N TYR A 156 10.50 -8.72 -2.90
CA TYR A 156 11.11 -8.29 -1.65
C TYR A 156 10.46 -9.01 -0.47
N ALA A 157 11.25 -9.33 0.56
CA ALA A 157 10.73 -9.72 1.86
C ALA A 157 10.12 -8.52 2.60
N TYR A 158 9.38 -8.78 3.68
CA TYR A 158 8.81 -7.73 4.52
C TYR A 158 9.86 -6.70 4.96
N ALA A 159 9.63 -5.43 4.62
CA ALA A 159 10.51 -4.29 4.92
C ALA A 159 11.94 -4.39 4.34
N GLU A 160 12.18 -5.28 3.37
CA GLU A 160 13.44 -5.28 2.61
C GLU A 160 13.57 -3.98 1.79
N GLU A 161 14.79 -3.44 1.73
CA GLU A 161 15.08 -2.20 1.00
C GLU A 161 14.78 -2.34 -0.50
N ILE A 162 13.92 -1.47 -1.02
CA ILE A 162 13.52 -1.46 -2.42
C ILE A 162 14.63 -0.79 -3.25
N THR A 163 15.33 -1.59 -4.06
CA THR A 163 16.53 -1.15 -4.80
C THR A 163 16.41 -1.26 -6.32
N THR A 164 15.41 -2.00 -6.82
CA THR A 164 15.21 -2.22 -8.25
C THR A 164 14.07 -1.35 -8.78
N PRO A 165 14.33 -0.42 -9.73
CA PRO A 165 13.30 0.36 -10.40
C PRO A 165 12.32 -0.50 -11.20
N GLY A 166 11.09 0.01 -11.40
CA GLY A 166 10.03 -0.68 -12.12
C GLY A 166 8.94 -1.24 -11.21
N PHE A 167 8.22 -2.26 -11.67
CA PHE A 167 7.16 -2.90 -10.88
C PHE A 167 7.76 -3.98 -9.98
N GLY A 168 7.53 -3.86 -8.67
CA GLY A 168 7.98 -4.80 -7.65
C GLY A 168 6.82 -5.37 -6.84
N PHE A 169 7.13 -6.42 -6.08
CA PHE A 169 6.21 -7.01 -5.11
C PHE A 169 6.89 -7.14 -3.74
N MET A 170 6.24 -6.77 -2.66
CA MET A 170 6.74 -6.97 -1.30
C MET A 170 5.86 -7.95 -0.52
N ASP A 171 6.50 -8.92 0.12
CA ASP A 171 5.80 -9.84 1.02
C ASP A 171 5.29 -9.12 2.26
N THR A 172 3.98 -8.99 2.38
CA THR A 172 3.32 -8.43 3.56
C THR A 172 2.04 -9.21 3.89
N PRO A 173 1.57 -9.18 5.16
CA PRO A 173 0.21 -9.62 5.50
C PRO A 173 -0.83 -8.70 4.86
N GLY A 174 -2.07 -9.18 4.73
CA GLY A 174 -3.21 -8.36 4.26
C GLY A 174 -3.82 -7.42 5.32
N TYR A 175 -3.18 -7.22 6.48
CA TYR A 175 -3.68 -6.28 7.49
C TYR A 175 -3.08 -4.89 7.24
N ASP A 176 -3.94 -3.91 6.95
CA ASP A 176 -3.59 -2.62 6.35
C ASP A 176 -2.40 -1.92 7.02
N PRO A 177 -2.39 -1.69 8.37
CA PRO A 177 -1.30 -0.97 9.03
C PRO A 177 0.02 -1.72 8.96
N VAL A 178 -0.03 -3.05 9.06
CA VAL A 178 1.17 -3.89 9.02
C VAL A 178 1.75 -3.98 7.61
N SER A 179 0.88 -4.08 6.60
CA SER A 179 1.27 -4.08 5.20
C SER A 179 1.96 -2.78 4.79
N MET A 180 1.30 -1.65 5.06
CA MET A 180 1.86 -0.33 4.76
C MET A 180 3.14 -0.04 5.52
N THR A 181 3.25 -0.50 6.77
CA THR A 181 4.49 -0.36 7.56
C THR A 181 5.65 -1.07 6.88
N GLY A 182 5.43 -2.27 6.32
CA GLY A 182 6.45 -2.99 5.54
C GLY A 182 6.92 -2.19 4.33
N LEU A 183 5.98 -1.72 3.51
CA LEU A 183 6.26 -0.93 2.30
C LEU A 183 7.01 0.36 2.60
N VAL A 184 6.54 1.13 3.59
CA VAL A 184 7.19 2.39 3.99
C VAL A 184 8.57 2.13 4.59
N SER A 185 8.73 1.07 5.37
CA SER A 185 10.04 0.67 5.92
C SER A 185 11.02 0.21 4.85
N GLY A 186 10.53 -0.38 3.75
CA GLY A 186 11.34 -0.72 2.57
C GLY A 186 11.68 0.48 1.68
N GLY A 187 11.12 1.67 1.96
CA GLY A 187 11.49 2.92 1.30
C GLY A 187 10.37 3.60 0.51
N CYS A 188 9.15 3.04 0.45
CA CYS A 188 8.03 3.71 -0.21
C CYS A 188 7.73 5.07 0.44
N ASN A 189 7.70 6.11 -0.38
CA ASN A 189 7.56 7.50 0.04
C ASN A 189 6.20 8.11 -0.32
N ILE A 190 5.33 7.34 -0.96
CA ILE A 190 3.93 7.67 -1.19
C ILE A 190 3.11 6.38 -1.25
N GLY A 191 1.92 6.38 -0.65
CA GLY A 191 0.98 5.27 -0.71
C GLY A 191 -0.29 5.62 -1.49
N VAL A 192 -0.82 4.65 -2.23
CA VAL A 192 -2.18 4.68 -2.74
C VAL A 192 -2.93 3.47 -2.19
N PHE A 193 -4.10 3.76 -1.62
CA PHE A 193 -4.87 2.82 -0.84
C PHE A 193 -6.29 2.75 -1.39
N THR A 194 -6.65 1.63 -2.02
CA THR A 194 -7.99 1.46 -2.59
C THR A 194 -8.96 0.90 -1.56
N THR A 195 -10.19 1.41 -1.56
CA THR A 195 -11.21 0.97 -0.60
C THR A 195 -12.63 1.10 -1.15
N GLY A 196 -13.40 0.03 -1.03
CA GLY A 196 -14.83 0.00 -1.33
C GLY A 196 -15.73 0.05 -0.11
N ARG A 197 -15.17 -0.06 1.10
CA ARG A 197 -15.90 0.00 2.38
C ARG A 197 -15.54 1.20 3.24
N GLY A 198 -14.83 2.17 2.67
CA GLY A 198 -14.49 3.41 3.36
C GLY A 198 -13.45 3.27 4.48
N SER A 199 -12.40 2.45 4.30
CA SER A 199 -11.23 2.51 5.19
C SER A 199 -10.70 3.94 5.28
N VAL A 200 -10.55 4.44 6.50
CA VAL A 200 -10.04 5.78 6.82
C VAL A 200 -8.53 5.76 7.10
N TYR A 201 -7.83 4.74 6.62
CA TYR A 201 -6.41 4.51 6.86
C TYR A 201 -5.56 5.77 6.59
N GLY A 202 -4.75 6.16 7.56
CA GLY A 202 -3.72 7.19 7.47
C GLY A 202 -2.33 6.58 7.61
N CYS A 203 -1.36 7.14 6.92
CA CYS A 203 0.02 6.66 7.04
C CYS A 203 0.93 7.79 7.53
N LYS A 204 1.74 7.47 8.54
CA LYS A 204 2.92 8.23 8.93
C LYS A 204 4.09 7.26 8.98
N PRO A 205 5.27 7.61 8.43
CA PRO A 205 5.66 8.95 7.97
C PRO A 205 5.31 9.32 6.52
N SER A 206 4.85 8.39 5.67
CA SER A 206 4.59 8.66 4.25
C SER A 206 3.12 9.03 3.99
N PRO A 207 2.80 9.97 3.09
CA PRO A 207 1.42 10.31 2.77
C PRO A 207 0.69 9.14 2.07
N CYS A 208 -0.62 9.03 2.31
CA CYS A 208 -1.46 7.99 1.74
C CYS A 208 -2.71 8.58 1.07
N ILE A 209 -2.88 8.32 -0.22
CA ILE A 209 -4.01 8.73 -1.06
C ILE A 209 -5.07 7.63 -1.00
N LYS A 210 -6.32 7.97 -0.63
CA LYS A 210 -7.43 7.02 -0.63
C LYS A 210 -8.24 7.13 -1.91
N VAL A 211 -8.47 5.99 -2.54
CA VAL A 211 -9.26 5.87 -3.78
C VAL A 211 -10.51 5.04 -3.50
N ALA A 212 -11.67 5.69 -3.56
CA ALA A 212 -12.96 5.05 -3.38
C ALA A 212 -13.34 4.25 -4.64
N THR A 213 -13.81 3.02 -4.47
CA THR A 213 -14.17 2.13 -5.60
C THR A 213 -15.53 2.46 -6.22
N ASN A 214 -16.38 3.20 -5.51
CA ASN A 214 -17.72 3.57 -5.93
C ASN A 214 -18.10 4.99 -5.47
N THR A 215 -18.95 5.64 -6.27
CA THR A 215 -19.35 7.05 -6.06
C THR A 215 -20.17 7.25 -4.79
N ALA A 216 -20.92 6.22 -4.36
CA ALA A 216 -21.73 6.31 -3.15
C ALA A 216 -20.86 6.48 -1.88
N ILE A 217 -19.82 5.64 -1.72
CA ILE A 217 -18.86 5.77 -0.61
C ILE A 217 -18.08 7.07 -0.72
N TYR A 218 -17.64 7.45 -1.92
CA TYR A 218 -16.93 8.72 -2.11
C TYR A 218 -17.74 9.92 -1.61
N ASN A 219 -19.02 10.02 -2.02
CA ASN A 219 -19.89 11.12 -1.62
C ASN A 219 -20.22 11.08 -0.13
N HIS A 220 -20.38 9.88 0.45
CA HIS A 220 -20.67 9.71 1.87
C HIS A 220 -19.47 10.09 2.75
N MET A 221 -18.24 9.83 2.28
CA MET A 221 -16.98 10.00 3.01
C MET A 221 -16.02 10.94 2.28
N ILE A 222 -16.54 12.04 1.74
CA ILE A 222 -15.78 13.00 0.90
C ILE A 222 -14.64 13.70 1.66
N GLU A 223 -14.71 13.70 2.98
CA GLU A 223 -13.66 14.21 3.86
C GLU A 223 -12.52 13.20 4.07
N ASP A 224 -12.72 11.93 3.72
CA ASP A 224 -11.75 10.84 3.89
C ASP A 224 -11.15 10.38 2.54
N MET A 225 -11.92 10.50 1.45
CA MET A 225 -11.56 9.99 0.13
C MET A 225 -10.92 11.07 -0.75
N ASP A 226 -9.70 10.83 -1.24
CA ASP A 226 -8.99 11.76 -2.11
C ASP A 226 -9.51 11.67 -3.56
N ILE A 227 -9.81 10.46 -4.05
CA ILE A 227 -10.23 10.21 -5.43
C ILE A 227 -11.48 9.32 -5.48
N ASN A 228 -12.43 9.68 -6.36
CA ASN A 228 -13.53 8.81 -6.76
C ASN A 228 -13.17 8.03 -8.03
N ALA A 229 -13.03 6.70 -7.93
CA ALA A 229 -12.93 5.81 -9.09
C ALA A 229 -14.28 5.20 -9.49
N GLY A 230 -15.34 5.45 -8.72
CA GLY A 230 -16.71 5.02 -9.03
C GLY A 230 -17.27 5.64 -10.32
N THR A 231 -16.68 6.73 -10.79
CA THR A 231 -17.03 7.37 -12.07
C THR A 231 -16.87 6.42 -13.27
N ILE A 232 -16.02 5.38 -13.13
CA ILE A 232 -15.89 4.28 -14.10
C ILE A 232 -17.21 3.48 -14.20
N LEU A 233 -17.82 3.14 -13.06
CA LEU A 233 -19.12 2.43 -13.04
C LEU A 233 -20.25 3.32 -13.50
N ASP A 234 -20.17 4.62 -13.19
CA ASP A 234 -21.14 5.61 -13.65
C ASP A 234 -21.04 5.85 -15.17
N GLY A 235 -20.00 5.33 -15.83
CA GLY A 235 -19.74 5.48 -17.27
C GLY A 235 -19.32 6.90 -17.67
N THR A 236 -18.86 7.71 -16.72
CA THR A 236 -18.48 9.11 -16.96
C THR A 236 -16.99 9.27 -17.25
N GLU A 237 -16.16 8.32 -16.80
CA GLU A 237 -14.73 8.25 -17.09
C GLU A 237 -14.32 6.81 -17.42
N THR A 238 -13.25 6.65 -18.20
CA THR A 238 -12.61 5.35 -18.42
C THR A 238 -11.60 5.02 -17.32
N VAL A 239 -11.16 3.76 -17.27
CA VAL A 239 -10.09 3.31 -16.38
C VAL A 239 -8.82 4.15 -16.58
N GLU A 240 -8.47 4.46 -17.84
CA GLU A 240 -7.29 5.23 -18.19
C GLU A 240 -7.38 6.68 -17.72
N GLN A 241 -8.57 7.30 -17.82
CA GLN A 241 -8.81 8.66 -17.35
C GLN A 241 -8.66 8.76 -15.82
N VAL A 242 -9.26 7.83 -15.08
CA VAL A 242 -9.09 7.78 -13.62
C VAL A 242 -7.65 7.43 -13.23
N GLY A 243 -6.99 6.54 -13.98
CA GLY A 243 -5.59 6.20 -13.76
C GLY A 243 -4.66 7.41 -13.94
N GLN A 244 -4.88 8.20 -14.98
CA GLN A 244 -4.15 9.46 -15.18
C GLN A 244 -4.37 10.44 -14.01
N ARG A 245 -5.61 10.55 -13.50
CA ARG A 245 -5.90 11.36 -12.31
C ARG A 245 -5.18 10.86 -11.06
N ILE A 246 -5.11 9.54 -10.85
CA ILE A 246 -4.34 8.95 -9.74
C ILE A 246 -2.85 9.30 -9.89
N PHE A 247 -2.28 9.17 -11.09
CA PHE A 247 -0.88 9.52 -11.35
C PHE A 247 -0.59 11.01 -11.09
N GLU A 248 -1.47 11.91 -11.52
CA GLU A 248 -1.35 13.35 -11.26
C GLU A 248 -1.46 13.67 -9.77
N GLU A 249 -2.36 12.99 -9.04
CA GLU A 249 -2.50 13.14 -7.60
C GLU A 249 -1.25 12.64 -6.85
N ILE A 250 -0.66 11.51 -7.27
CA ILE A 250 0.62 11.02 -6.75
C ILE A 250 1.69 12.11 -6.85
N ILE A 251 1.82 12.76 -8.02
CA ILE A 251 2.80 13.84 -8.21
C ILE A 251 2.47 15.05 -7.33
N ALA A 252 1.19 15.44 -7.25
CA ALA A 252 0.75 16.59 -6.46
C ALA A 252 1.05 16.39 -4.97
N VAL A 253 0.75 15.20 -4.44
CA VAL A 253 0.99 14.82 -3.04
C VAL A 253 2.48 14.71 -2.74
N ALA A 254 3.24 14.05 -3.61
CA ALA A 254 4.70 14.03 -3.51
C ALA A 254 5.30 15.44 -3.54
N SER A 255 4.65 16.39 -4.22
CA SER A 255 5.04 17.81 -4.28
C SER A 255 4.56 18.65 -3.08
N GLY A 256 3.76 18.08 -2.17
CA GLY A 256 3.36 18.70 -0.92
C GLY A 256 1.88 19.06 -0.78
N LYS A 257 1.02 18.66 -1.73
CA LYS A 257 -0.42 18.61 -1.48
C LYS A 257 -0.68 17.62 -0.34
N LYS A 258 -1.43 18.02 0.68
CA LYS A 258 -1.80 17.12 1.77
C LYS A 258 -2.96 16.24 1.37
N THR A 259 -2.91 14.95 1.72
CA THR A 259 -4.05 14.06 1.57
C THR A 259 -5.09 14.32 2.64
N LYS A 260 -6.31 13.81 2.44
CA LYS A 260 -7.40 13.90 3.42
C LYS A 260 -7.01 13.37 4.82
N SER A 261 -6.25 12.29 4.91
CA SER A 261 -5.82 11.72 6.20
C SER A 261 -4.79 12.60 6.90
N GLU A 262 -3.88 13.23 6.16
CA GLU A 262 -2.93 14.19 6.73
C GLU A 262 -3.63 15.44 7.27
N LEU A 263 -4.69 15.90 6.58
CA LEU A 263 -5.51 17.02 7.04
C LEU A 263 -6.32 16.66 8.30
N ALA A 264 -6.81 15.42 8.38
CA ALA A 264 -7.50 14.88 9.55
C ALA A 264 -6.55 14.52 10.71
N GLY A 265 -5.24 14.50 10.48
CA GLY A 265 -4.22 14.15 11.49
C GLY A 265 -4.05 12.65 11.75
N LEU A 266 -4.60 11.79 10.90
CA LEU A 266 -4.56 10.32 11.05
C LEU A 266 -3.16 9.74 10.76
N GLY A 267 -2.93 8.51 11.23
CA GLY A 267 -1.71 7.74 10.96
C GLY A 267 -0.70 7.57 12.11
N ASP A 268 -0.87 8.24 13.26
CA ASP A 268 0.09 8.09 14.40
C ASP A 268 0.07 6.66 14.98
N ASP A 269 -1.11 6.04 15.03
CA ASP A 269 -1.32 4.69 15.57
C ASP A 269 -1.27 3.59 14.48
N GLU A 270 -0.88 3.95 13.24
CA GLU A 270 -1.00 3.08 12.07
C GLU A 270 0.37 2.56 11.56
N PHE A 271 1.45 2.91 12.26
CA PHE A 271 2.77 2.32 12.06
C PHE A 271 2.94 1.09 12.95
N ALA A 272 2.65 -0.09 12.39
CA ALA A 272 2.60 -1.36 13.09
C ALA A 272 3.53 -2.40 12.45
N PRO A 273 4.69 -2.71 13.06
CA PRO A 273 5.58 -3.76 12.54
C PRO A 273 4.91 -5.13 12.56
N TRP A 274 5.26 -6.00 11.61
CA TRP A 274 4.80 -7.38 11.61
C TRP A 274 5.49 -8.18 12.70
N LEU A 275 4.71 -8.63 13.67
CA LEU A 275 5.16 -9.47 14.77
C LEU A 275 4.90 -10.94 14.43
N LEU A 276 5.97 -11.69 14.17
CA LEU A 276 5.91 -13.14 13.94
C LEU A 276 6.18 -13.91 15.23
N GLY A 277 5.36 -14.92 15.52
CA GLY A 277 5.62 -15.91 16.56
C GLY A 277 5.34 -15.46 18.00
N ALA A 278 5.88 -16.22 18.96
CA ALA A 278 5.65 -16.01 20.39
C ALA A 278 6.56 -14.90 20.94
N GLN A 279 5.99 -13.98 21.69
CA GLN A 279 6.71 -12.94 22.43
C GLN A 279 6.82 -13.34 23.90
N PHE A 280 8.02 -13.28 24.46
CA PHE A 280 8.32 -13.59 25.86
C PHE A 280 8.71 -12.32 26.62
#